data_AF-A0A8X6IBP7-F1
#
_entry.id   AF-A0A8X6IBP7-F1
#
_cell.length_a   1.000
_cell.length_b   1.000
_cell.length_c   1.000
_cell.angle_alpha   90.00
_cell.angle_beta   90.00
_cell.angle_gamma   90.00
#
_symmetry.space_group_name_H-M   'P 1'
#
loop_
_entity.id
_entity.type
_entity.pdbx_description
1 polymer ?
#
loop_
_entity_poly.entity_id
_entity_poly.type
_entity_poly.pdbx_seq_one_letter_code
_entity_poly.pdbx_strand_id
1 'polypeptide(L)'
;IGLIDILNAVGIVPEGLIGYGVEELLCGYADASLTAEQVILAAYWTARTLEESNFEAGTMVDLGMSWSEVHKYCPKDIFPSRHLAEEHVTVSGPKSSVKSSVEKVKAENIFTAEVESHGYALHCHLMDAATESLRRNLEKIMVNPKPRSSRWISSSYVESEWNNPTAKLADACYFVHNLVSPILLHEALAHIPKNAVVIEISPYHLPQNVKGCETECLRLLERDIDPMTSILSCIGRLYTLGLNPDIEKLYPEVQFPVPKSTPMISPLIKWDHSKSWFVPRWDERLKSSEMIFDVSVESDESSEKYLVDHCVDGRFLYPACGYLVLAWKALAEMIHKNYETLPVVFEDVTIRRATMLPKTGEIVFSTKSDS
;
A
#
# COMPACT_ATOMS: atom_id res chain seq x y z
N ILE A 1 -11.29 -8.45 17.85
CA ILE A 1 -11.86 -9.67 17.24
C ILE A 1 -12.78 -9.28 16.08
N GLY A 2 -13.98 -8.74 16.31
CA GLY A 2 -14.92 -8.44 15.20
C GLY A 2 -14.36 -7.56 14.08
N LEU A 3 -13.51 -6.56 14.39
CA LEU A 3 -12.82 -5.77 13.37
C LEU A 3 -11.85 -6.59 12.50
N ILE A 4 -11.15 -7.55 13.11
CA ILE A 4 -10.27 -8.49 12.40
C ILE A 4 -11.11 -9.41 11.51
N ASP A 5 -12.28 -9.86 11.99
CA ASP A 5 -13.20 -10.68 11.21
C ASP A 5 -13.74 -9.93 9.99
N ILE A 6 -14.04 -8.64 10.11
CA ILE A 6 -14.45 -7.80 8.97
C ILE A 6 -13.33 -7.75 7.92
N LEU A 7 -12.09 -7.47 8.33
CA LEU A 7 -10.94 -7.45 7.41
C LEU A 7 -10.75 -8.79 6.72
N ASN A 8 -10.77 -9.89 7.48
CA ASN A 8 -10.66 -11.24 6.93
C ASN A 8 -11.82 -11.56 5.98
N ALA A 9 -13.04 -11.13 6.30
CA ALA A 9 -14.22 -11.34 5.46
C ALA A 9 -14.06 -10.68 4.09
N VAL A 10 -13.48 -9.47 4.03
CA VAL A 10 -13.17 -8.79 2.75
C VAL A 10 -11.83 -9.22 2.15
N GLY A 11 -11.24 -10.33 2.59
CA GLY A 11 -10.01 -10.88 2.02
C GLY A 11 -8.73 -10.12 2.40
N ILE A 12 -8.79 -9.21 3.38
CA ILE A 12 -7.62 -8.47 3.87
C ILE A 12 -7.01 -9.23 5.05
N VAL A 13 -5.94 -9.96 4.76
CA VAL A 13 -5.21 -10.78 5.73
C VAL A 13 -3.83 -10.16 6.01
N PRO A 14 -3.43 -10.00 7.28
CA PRO A 14 -2.16 -9.35 7.62
C PRO A 14 -0.94 -10.22 7.26
N GLU A 15 0.07 -9.59 6.67
CA GLU A 15 1.40 -10.19 6.47
C GLU A 15 2.31 -10.03 7.69
N GLY A 16 2.03 -9.03 8.54
CA GLY A 16 2.73 -8.76 9.79
C GLY A 16 1.76 -8.34 10.89
N LEU A 17 2.08 -8.70 12.13
CA LEU A 17 1.27 -8.46 13.33
C LEU A 17 2.16 -7.89 14.43
N ILE A 18 1.75 -6.75 14.99
CA ILE A 18 2.37 -6.11 16.15
C ILE A 18 1.25 -5.75 17.12
N GLY A 19 1.40 -6.13 18.39
CA GLY A 19 0.48 -5.74 19.46
C GLY A 19 1.13 -4.70 20.37
N TYR A 20 0.32 -4.04 21.19
CA TYR A 20 0.75 -2.99 22.08
C TYR A 20 0.31 -3.28 23.52
N GLY A 21 0.98 -4.24 24.17
CA GLY A 21 0.54 -4.73 25.49
C GLY A 21 -0.57 -5.77 25.34
N VAL A 22 -1.75 -5.51 25.92
CA VAL A 22 -2.86 -6.48 25.97
C VAL A 22 -3.40 -6.84 24.58
N GLU A 23 -3.22 -5.95 23.61
CA GLU A 23 -3.56 -6.15 22.20
C GLU A 23 -2.75 -7.29 21.55
N GLU A 24 -1.67 -7.78 22.17
CA GLU A 24 -1.00 -9.01 21.71
C GLU A 24 -1.90 -10.26 21.78
N LEU A 25 -2.97 -10.24 22.59
CA LEU A 25 -4.03 -11.26 22.52
C LEU A 25 -4.74 -11.23 21.15
N LEU A 26 -4.95 -10.04 20.57
CA LEU A 26 -5.52 -9.89 19.24
C LEU A 26 -4.55 -10.33 18.14
N CYS A 27 -3.25 -10.15 18.34
CA CYS A 27 -2.24 -10.74 17.46
C CYS A 27 -2.35 -12.26 17.46
N GLY A 28 -2.48 -12.90 18.62
CA GLY A 28 -2.69 -14.34 18.70
C GLY A 28 -3.96 -14.81 17.99
N TYR A 29 -5.04 -14.02 18.03
CA TYR A 29 -6.25 -14.27 17.25
C TYR A 29 -5.99 -14.20 15.74
N ALA A 30 -5.40 -13.09 15.27
CA ALA A 30 -5.12 -12.86 13.86
C ALA A 30 -4.06 -13.84 13.29
N ASP A 31 -3.18 -14.36 14.15
CA ASP A 31 -2.21 -15.40 13.83
C ASP A 31 -2.79 -16.82 13.84
N ALA A 32 -4.05 -16.97 14.25
CA ALA A 32 -4.73 -18.25 14.48
C ALA A 32 -4.07 -19.15 15.55
N SER A 33 -3.18 -18.58 16.36
CA SER A 33 -2.55 -19.24 17.51
C SER A 33 -3.49 -19.30 18.72
N LEU A 34 -4.46 -18.38 18.80
CA LEU A 34 -5.55 -18.37 19.79
C LEU A 34 -6.93 -18.38 19.11
N THR A 35 -7.92 -19.00 19.75
CA THR A 35 -9.33 -18.88 19.36
C THR A 35 -9.96 -17.59 19.91
N ALA A 36 -11.10 -17.17 19.34
CA ALA A 36 -11.84 -16.03 19.86
C ALA A 36 -12.25 -16.21 21.34
N GLU A 37 -12.66 -17.42 21.72
CA GLU A 37 -12.99 -17.77 23.11
C GLU A 37 -11.78 -17.61 24.03
N GLN A 38 -10.62 -18.13 23.63
CA GLN A 38 -9.39 -18.02 24.42
C GLN A 38 -8.99 -16.55 24.62
N VAL A 39 -9.11 -15.72 23.60
CA VAL A 39 -8.78 -14.30 23.64
C VAL A 39 -9.72 -13.55 24.59
N ILE A 40 -11.03 -13.80 24.49
CA ILE A 40 -12.03 -13.15 25.35
C ILE A 40 -11.83 -13.56 26.81
N LEU A 41 -11.65 -14.86 27.08
CA LEU A 41 -11.43 -15.35 28.44
C LEU A 41 -10.08 -14.87 29.00
N ALA A 42 -9.02 -14.83 28.20
CA ALA A 42 -7.72 -14.32 28.63
C ALA A 42 -7.79 -12.83 28.99
N ALA A 43 -8.47 -12.02 28.19
CA ALA A 43 -8.70 -10.61 28.51
C ALA A 43 -9.51 -10.44 29.81
N TYR A 44 -10.58 -11.25 29.97
CA TYR A 44 -11.38 -11.27 31.19
C TYR A 44 -10.54 -11.61 32.43
N TRP A 45 -9.78 -12.70 32.39
CA TRP A 45 -8.98 -13.14 33.53
C TRP A 45 -7.81 -12.20 33.82
N THR A 46 -7.23 -11.57 32.80
CA THR A 46 -6.23 -10.52 33.00
C THR A 46 -6.80 -9.38 33.84
N ALA A 47 -7.95 -8.80 33.43
CA ALA A 47 -8.60 -7.74 34.19
C ALA A 47 -9.05 -8.21 35.59
N ARG A 48 -9.65 -9.40 35.67
CA ARG A 48 -10.16 -9.95 36.93
C ARG A 48 -9.05 -10.19 37.95
N THR A 49 -7.91 -10.74 37.52
CA THR A 49 -6.77 -10.96 38.40
C THR A 49 -6.17 -9.64 38.89
N LEU A 50 -6.15 -8.59 38.05
CA LEU A 50 -5.72 -7.26 38.48
C LEU A 50 -6.62 -6.70 39.59
N GLU A 51 -7.94 -6.80 39.44
CA GLU A 51 -8.90 -6.38 40.47
C GLU A 51 -8.74 -7.15 41.79
N GLU A 52 -8.53 -8.47 41.71
CA GLU A 52 -8.43 -9.33 42.90
C GLU A 52 -7.10 -9.20 43.64
N SER A 53 -6.06 -8.67 42.99
CA SER A 53 -4.71 -8.58 43.54
C SER A 53 -4.50 -7.41 44.52
N ASN A 54 -5.51 -6.53 44.71
CA ASN A 54 -5.48 -5.41 45.66
C ASN A 54 -4.18 -4.59 45.59
N PHE A 55 -3.78 -4.19 44.39
CA PHE A 55 -2.60 -3.36 44.19
C PHE A 55 -2.74 -1.99 44.86
N GLU A 56 -1.60 -1.42 45.28
CA GLU A 56 -1.55 0.01 45.60
C GLU A 56 -1.90 0.83 44.35
N ALA A 57 -2.53 1.99 44.55
CA ALA A 57 -2.91 2.88 43.46
C ALA A 57 -1.69 3.30 42.61
N GLY A 58 -1.65 2.78 41.39
CA GLY A 58 -0.65 3.10 40.37
C GLY A 58 -1.15 4.12 39.35
N THR A 59 -0.24 4.52 38.47
CA THR A 59 -0.59 5.32 37.29
C THR A 59 0.46 5.14 36.20
N MET A 60 0.10 5.54 34.98
CA MET A 60 0.97 5.54 33.82
C MET A 60 0.98 6.93 33.19
N VAL A 61 2.16 7.40 32.77
CA VAL A 61 2.31 8.72 32.15
C VAL A 61 3.30 8.63 30.99
N ASP A 62 2.90 9.15 29.84
CA ASP A 62 3.75 9.33 28.68
C ASP A 62 4.66 10.55 28.89
N LEU A 63 5.96 10.40 28.60
CA LEU A 63 7.00 11.40 28.69
C LEU A 63 7.66 11.58 27.32
N GLY A 64 7.88 12.83 26.91
CA GLY A 64 8.59 13.17 25.67
C GLY A 64 10.10 13.19 25.87
N MET A 65 10.69 12.03 26.14
CA MET A 65 12.13 11.83 26.32
C MET A 65 12.52 10.41 25.90
N SER A 66 13.80 10.17 25.68
CA SER A 66 14.30 8.84 25.33
C SER A 66 14.29 7.85 26.49
N TRP A 67 14.26 6.56 26.16
CA TRP A 67 14.31 5.45 27.14
C TRP A 67 15.45 5.58 28.14
N SER A 68 16.62 6.00 27.67
CA SER A 68 17.83 6.14 28.50
C SER A 68 17.75 7.29 29.51
N GLU A 69 16.93 8.31 29.23
CA GLU A 69 16.86 9.54 30.02
C GLU A 69 15.85 9.47 31.16
N VAL A 70 14.88 8.56 31.07
CA VAL A 70 13.86 8.34 32.10
C VAL A 70 14.48 8.19 33.49
N HIS A 71 15.58 7.44 33.61
CA HIS A 71 16.25 7.20 34.89
C HIS A 71 16.85 8.45 35.54
N LYS A 72 17.02 9.56 34.80
CA LYS A 72 17.46 10.85 35.36
C LYS A 72 16.36 11.48 36.22
N TYR A 73 15.10 11.27 35.87
CA TYR A 73 13.93 11.92 36.48
C TYR A 73 13.12 11.00 37.39
N CYS A 74 13.20 9.69 37.15
CA CYS A 74 12.38 8.68 37.81
C CYS A 74 13.15 7.98 38.94
N PRO A 75 12.64 7.99 40.19
CA PRO A 75 13.15 7.17 41.29
C PRO A 75 13.01 5.66 41.01
N LYS A 76 13.60 4.84 41.88
CA LYS A 76 13.69 3.37 41.71
C LYS A 76 12.34 2.64 41.68
N ASP A 77 11.27 3.26 42.16
CA ASP A 77 9.91 2.73 42.20
C ASP A 77 9.08 3.16 40.97
N ILE A 78 9.68 3.86 40.01
CA ILE A 78 9.08 4.19 38.72
C ILE A 78 9.86 3.49 37.62
N PHE A 79 9.13 2.78 36.76
CA PHE A 79 9.68 1.93 35.73
C PHE A 79 9.32 2.48 34.35
N PRO A 80 10.27 2.57 33.40
CA PRO A 80 9.92 2.71 32.00
C PRO A 80 9.19 1.44 31.56
N SER A 81 7.97 1.60 31.05
CA SER A 81 7.03 0.50 30.83
C SER A 81 6.62 0.34 29.37
N ARG A 82 6.68 1.39 28.56
CA ARG A 82 6.40 1.30 27.11
C ARG A 82 7.32 2.23 26.32
N HIS A 83 8.03 1.72 25.33
CA HIS A 83 8.86 2.48 24.40
C HIS A 83 8.07 2.71 23.11
N LEU A 84 7.58 3.93 22.88
CA LEU A 84 6.65 4.21 21.78
C LEU A 84 7.38 4.79 20.57
N ALA A 85 8.31 5.72 20.80
CA ALA A 85 9.20 6.28 19.79
C ALA A 85 10.52 6.68 20.45
N GLU A 86 11.50 7.07 19.63
CA GLU A 86 12.84 7.48 20.07
C GLU A 86 12.82 8.46 21.25
N GLU A 87 11.91 9.44 21.22
CA GLU A 87 11.69 10.44 22.27
C GLU A 87 10.26 10.37 22.84
N HIS A 88 9.74 9.16 23.04
CA HIS A 88 8.40 8.95 23.61
C HIS A 88 8.32 7.65 24.42
N VAL A 89 8.26 7.78 25.74
CA VAL A 89 8.26 6.65 26.68
C VAL A 89 7.13 6.79 27.69
N THR A 90 6.42 5.71 27.95
CA THR A 90 5.52 5.63 29.11
C THR A 90 6.28 5.13 30.33
N VAL A 91 6.06 5.79 31.46
CA VAL A 91 6.50 5.31 32.77
C VAL A 91 5.33 4.82 33.61
N SER A 92 5.59 3.90 34.53
CA SER A 92 4.59 3.29 35.41
C SER A 92 5.13 3.15 36.83
N GLY A 93 4.29 3.43 37.82
CA GLY A 93 4.69 3.36 39.23
C GLY A 93 3.58 3.82 40.18
N PRO A 94 3.88 3.92 41.49
CA PRO A 94 2.94 4.42 42.49
C PRO A 94 2.47 5.84 42.13
N LYS A 95 1.17 6.11 42.29
CA LYS A 95 0.55 7.37 41.85
C LYS A 95 1.21 8.62 42.45
N SER A 96 1.62 8.55 43.72
CA SER A 96 2.31 9.63 44.43
C SER A 96 3.70 9.91 43.85
N SER A 97 4.50 8.86 43.65
CA SER A 97 5.87 8.95 43.11
C SER A 97 5.88 9.45 41.66
N VAL A 98 4.99 8.92 40.82
CA VAL A 98 4.85 9.35 39.42
C VAL A 98 4.46 10.81 39.35
N LYS A 99 3.47 11.25 40.14
CA LYS A 99 3.06 12.66 40.16
C LYS A 99 4.22 13.60 40.51
N SER A 100 5.01 13.28 41.54
CA SER A 100 6.16 14.10 41.92
C SER A 100 7.24 14.17 40.84
N SER A 101 7.47 13.07 40.13
CA SER A 101 8.46 13.03 39.04
C SER A 101 7.98 13.82 37.82
N VAL A 102 6.69 13.69 37.47
CA VAL A 102 6.05 14.45 36.39
C VAL A 102 6.10 15.96 36.65
N GLU A 103 5.95 16.42 37.89
CA GLU A 103 6.10 17.83 38.24
C GLU A 103 7.52 18.35 37.94
N LYS A 104 8.57 17.55 38.18
CA LYS A 104 9.95 17.90 37.83
C LYS A 104 10.16 17.94 36.32
N VAL A 105 9.65 16.94 35.61
CA VAL A 105 9.74 16.85 34.14
C VAL A 105 9.02 18.04 33.48
N LYS A 106 7.83 18.40 33.97
CA LYS A 106 7.10 19.59 33.51
C LYS A 106 7.85 20.90 33.75
N ALA A 107 8.59 21.01 34.86
CA ALA A 107 9.41 22.19 35.15
C ALA A 107 10.53 22.40 34.13
N GLU A 108 10.95 21.35 33.42
CA GLU A 108 11.93 21.41 32.34
C GLU A 108 11.31 21.59 30.94
N ASN A 109 9.99 21.85 30.88
CA ASN A 109 9.22 22.01 29.63
C ASN A 109 9.20 20.75 28.74
N ILE A 110 9.36 19.58 29.33
CA ILE A 110 9.27 18.29 28.63
C ILE A 110 7.79 17.87 28.54
N PHE A 111 7.41 17.26 27.41
CA PHE A 111 6.04 16.77 27.20
C PHE A 111 5.67 15.69 28.22
N THR A 112 4.44 15.78 28.74
CA THR A 112 3.86 14.75 29.62
C THR A 112 2.37 14.58 29.32
N ALA A 113 1.87 13.35 29.23
CA ALA A 113 0.43 13.07 29.11
C ALA A 113 0.01 11.90 30.00
N GLU A 114 -1.07 12.07 30.76
CA GLU A 114 -1.61 10.97 31.57
C GLU A 114 -2.21 9.89 30.66
N VAL A 115 -1.98 8.64 31.04
CA VAL A 115 -2.50 7.46 30.34
C VAL A 115 -3.58 6.83 31.21
N GLU A 116 -4.77 6.64 30.62
CA GLU A 116 -5.86 5.93 31.29
C GLU A 116 -5.44 4.48 31.55
N SER A 117 -5.26 4.17 32.83
CA SER A 117 -4.71 2.91 33.34
C SER A 117 -5.59 2.34 34.43
N HIS A 118 -6.78 2.93 34.68
CA HIS A 118 -7.73 2.51 35.70
C HIS A 118 -7.11 2.36 37.10
N GLY A 119 -6.05 3.13 37.39
CA GLY A 119 -5.35 3.10 38.68
C GLY A 119 -4.27 2.01 38.81
N TYR A 120 -3.85 1.37 37.72
CA TYR A 120 -2.80 0.35 37.72
C TYR A 120 -1.48 0.89 37.13
N ALA A 121 -0.35 0.34 37.59
CA ALA A 121 0.98 0.56 37.02
C ALA A 121 1.37 -0.68 36.17
N LEU A 122 0.87 -0.75 34.94
CA LEU A 122 1.03 -1.92 34.07
C LEU A 122 2.46 -2.02 33.49
N HIS A 123 2.82 -3.21 32.99
CA HIS A 123 4.08 -3.47 32.27
C HIS A 123 5.33 -3.17 33.11
N CYS A 124 5.26 -3.50 34.40
CA CYS A 124 6.39 -3.44 35.32
C CYS A 124 6.26 -4.48 36.46
N HIS A 125 7.34 -4.65 37.23
CA HIS A 125 7.44 -5.59 38.35
C HIS A 125 6.41 -5.40 39.47
N LEU A 126 5.74 -4.23 39.54
CA LEU A 126 4.64 -4.04 40.50
C LEU A 126 3.48 -5.00 40.26
N MET A 127 3.36 -5.54 39.04
CA MET A 127 2.33 -6.52 38.67
C MET A 127 2.70 -7.97 39.04
N ASP A 128 3.88 -8.22 39.61
CA ASP A 128 4.36 -9.57 39.95
C ASP A 128 3.38 -10.35 40.84
N ALA A 129 2.66 -9.67 41.75
CA ALA A 129 1.68 -10.30 42.62
C ALA A 129 0.48 -10.94 41.87
N ALA A 130 0.15 -10.46 40.67
CA ALA A 130 -0.91 -11.02 39.83
C ALA A 130 -0.45 -12.24 39.01
N THR A 131 0.87 -12.40 38.78
CA THR A 131 1.41 -13.34 37.78
C THR A 131 1.01 -14.79 38.04
N GLU A 132 1.11 -15.25 39.28
CA GLU A 132 0.79 -16.63 39.66
C GLU A 132 -0.70 -16.95 39.45
N SER A 133 -1.57 -16.06 39.90
CA SER A 133 -3.02 -16.24 39.77
C SER A 133 -3.44 -16.19 38.30
N LEU A 134 -2.90 -15.23 37.54
CA LEU A 134 -3.17 -15.08 36.11
C LEU A 134 -2.71 -16.33 35.35
N ARG A 135 -1.48 -16.79 35.60
CA ARG A 135 -0.92 -17.98 34.94
C ARG A 135 -1.82 -19.19 35.12
N ARG A 136 -2.24 -19.49 36.35
CA ARG A 136 -3.13 -20.64 36.64
C ARG A 136 -4.47 -20.55 35.92
N ASN A 137 -5.01 -19.35 35.72
CA ASN A 137 -6.27 -19.18 34.99
C ASN A 137 -6.06 -19.28 33.48
N LEU A 138 -4.98 -18.71 32.95
CA LEU A 138 -4.62 -18.81 31.54
C LEU A 138 -4.25 -20.24 31.12
N GLU A 139 -3.56 -21.01 31.96
CA GLU A 139 -3.23 -22.43 31.70
C GLU A 139 -4.49 -23.29 31.50
N LYS A 140 -5.61 -22.96 32.16
CA LYS A 140 -6.90 -23.65 31.97
C LYS A 140 -7.57 -23.33 30.64
N ILE A 141 -7.24 -22.18 30.05
CA ILE A 141 -7.82 -21.66 28.80
C ILE A 141 -6.96 -22.07 27.61
N MET A 142 -5.64 -22.04 27.80
CA MET A 142 -4.62 -22.30 26.79
C MET A 142 -4.03 -23.70 26.96
N VAL A 143 -4.90 -24.72 27.08
CA VAL A 143 -4.52 -26.11 27.38
C VAL A 143 -3.56 -26.70 26.35
N ASN A 144 -3.71 -26.33 25.08
CA ASN A 144 -2.87 -26.78 23.97
C ASN A 144 -2.31 -25.55 23.26
N PRO A 145 -1.25 -24.90 23.79
CA PRO A 145 -0.71 -23.68 23.21
C PRO A 145 -0.15 -23.94 21.81
N LYS A 146 -0.43 -23.04 20.88
CA LYS A 146 0.05 -23.13 19.51
C LYS A 146 1.30 -22.27 19.33
N PRO A 147 2.20 -22.66 18.40
CA PRO A 147 3.31 -21.81 18.02
C PRO A 147 2.81 -20.50 17.40
N ARG A 148 3.50 -19.41 17.72
CA ARG A 148 3.39 -18.12 17.04
C ARG A 148 4.05 -18.24 15.68
N SER A 149 3.44 -17.69 14.63
CA SER A 149 4.08 -17.60 13.32
C SER A 149 5.13 -16.49 13.29
N SER A 150 6.01 -16.53 12.30
CA SER A 150 7.01 -15.48 12.07
C SER A 150 6.42 -14.12 11.68
N ARG A 151 5.11 -14.06 11.35
CA ARG A 151 4.43 -12.80 11.05
C ARG A 151 4.15 -11.98 12.31
N TRP A 152 4.12 -12.62 13.49
CA TRP A 152 3.88 -11.94 14.75
C TRP A 152 5.19 -11.52 15.41
N ILE A 153 5.47 -10.21 15.30
CA ILE A 153 6.57 -9.54 15.98
C ILE A 153 6.16 -9.25 17.42
N SER A 154 6.92 -9.78 18.38
CA SER A 154 6.64 -9.54 19.80
C SER A 154 7.11 -8.14 20.19
N SER A 155 6.24 -7.41 20.87
CA SER A 155 6.57 -6.16 21.56
C SER A 155 6.93 -6.38 23.03
N SER A 156 6.67 -7.57 23.60
CA SER A 156 6.94 -7.86 25.02
C SER A 156 8.28 -8.55 25.26
N TYR A 157 8.89 -9.15 24.23
CA TYR A 157 10.23 -9.72 24.28
C TYR A 157 11.21 -8.87 23.47
N VAL A 158 12.43 -8.71 23.98
CA VAL A 158 13.55 -8.15 23.20
C VAL A 158 13.88 -9.08 22.02
N GLU A 159 14.35 -8.52 20.91
CA GLU A 159 14.60 -9.27 19.66
C GLU A 159 15.54 -10.48 19.86
N SER A 160 16.57 -10.31 20.70
CA SER A 160 17.52 -11.39 21.03
C SER A 160 16.85 -12.60 21.70
N GLU A 161 15.68 -12.43 22.30
CA GLU A 161 14.92 -13.46 23.02
C GLU A 161 13.77 -14.04 22.21
N TRP A 162 13.46 -13.53 21.02
CA TRP A 162 12.36 -14.06 20.18
C TRP A 162 12.53 -15.54 19.83
N ASN A 163 13.78 -16.03 19.88
CA ASN A 163 14.07 -17.43 19.62
C ASN A 163 13.85 -18.36 20.81
N ASN A 164 13.59 -17.82 22.01
CA ASN A 164 13.38 -18.58 23.23
C ASN A 164 12.09 -19.42 23.14
N PRO A 165 12.02 -20.60 23.78
CA PRO A 165 10.84 -21.45 23.76
C PRO A 165 9.56 -20.74 24.23
N THR A 166 9.66 -19.92 25.29
CA THR A 166 8.53 -19.16 25.84
C THR A 166 8.06 -18.05 24.90
N ALA A 167 8.97 -17.44 24.16
CA ALA A 167 8.64 -16.43 23.16
C ALA A 167 8.02 -17.05 21.91
N LYS A 168 8.18 -18.35 21.63
CA LYS A 168 7.64 -19.00 20.41
C LYS A 168 6.22 -19.52 20.54
N LEU A 169 5.68 -19.62 21.75
CA LEU A 169 4.35 -20.16 22.01
C LEU A 169 3.39 -19.04 22.42
N ALA A 170 2.15 -19.12 21.92
CA ALA A 170 1.06 -18.29 22.44
C ALA A 170 0.44 -19.00 23.65
N ASP A 171 1.15 -18.96 24.78
CA ASP A 171 0.77 -19.67 26.01
C ASP A 171 0.57 -18.73 27.22
N ALA A 172 0.17 -19.31 28.35
CA ALA A 172 -0.03 -18.56 29.59
C ALA A 172 1.23 -17.81 30.04
N CYS A 173 2.41 -18.41 29.86
CA CYS A 173 3.68 -17.80 30.23
C CYS A 173 3.97 -16.56 29.39
N TYR A 174 3.70 -16.59 28.09
CA TYR A 174 3.85 -15.46 27.19
C TYR A 174 2.98 -14.27 27.64
N PHE A 175 1.70 -14.49 27.92
CA PHE A 175 0.79 -13.39 28.29
C PHE A 175 1.02 -12.88 29.72
N VAL A 176 1.50 -13.73 30.63
CA VAL A 176 1.98 -13.29 31.95
C VAL A 176 3.24 -12.43 31.81
N HIS A 177 4.17 -12.84 30.94
CA HIS A 177 5.36 -12.05 30.61
C HIS A 177 4.99 -10.69 30.02
N ASN A 178 4.03 -10.63 29.10
CA ASN A 178 3.52 -9.38 28.51
C ASN A 178 2.96 -8.41 29.57
N LEU A 179 2.30 -8.92 30.63
CA LEU A 179 1.73 -8.08 31.69
C LEU A 179 2.80 -7.36 32.53
N VAL A 180 3.94 -8.02 32.78
CA VAL A 180 4.98 -7.53 33.71
C VAL A 180 6.18 -6.91 33.02
N SER A 181 6.39 -7.25 31.75
CA SER A 181 7.54 -6.76 30.97
C SER A 181 7.21 -5.47 30.24
N PRO A 182 8.22 -4.62 29.98
CA PRO A 182 8.01 -3.42 29.20
C PRO A 182 7.60 -3.74 27.74
N ILE A 183 6.80 -2.85 27.15
CA ILE A 183 6.33 -2.96 25.77
C ILE A 183 7.23 -2.14 24.83
N LEU A 184 7.96 -2.83 23.98
CA LEU A 184 8.97 -2.36 23.04
C LEU A 184 8.35 -2.09 21.66
N LEU A 185 7.40 -1.15 21.61
CA LEU A 185 6.67 -0.86 20.38
C LEU A 185 7.57 -0.19 19.33
N HIS A 186 8.43 0.75 19.74
CA HIS A 186 9.36 1.42 18.83
C HIS A 186 10.26 0.41 18.09
N GLU A 187 10.79 -0.56 18.82
CA GLU A 187 11.61 -1.65 18.30
C GLU A 187 10.80 -2.53 17.33
N ALA A 188 9.59 -2.94 17.74
CA ALA A 188 8.73 -3.77 16.89
C ALA A 188 8.36 -3.05 15.57
N LEU A 189 8.06 -1.74 15.63
CA LEU A 189 7.71 -0.93 14.46
C LEU A 189 8.89 -0.77 13.48
N ALA A 190 10.15 -0.87 13.94
CA ALA A 190 11.32 -0.80 13.07
C ALA A 190 11.41 -1.97 12.06
N HIS A 191 10.67 -3.06 12.28
CA HIS A 191 10.60 -4.20 11.36
C HIS A 191 9.55 -4.04 10.26
N ILE A 192 8.78 -2.94 10.24
CA ILE A 192 7.78 -2.69 9.20
C ILE A 192 8.48 -2.33 7.88
N PRO A 193 8.18 -3.01 6.75
CA PRO A 193 8.74 -2.65 5.45
C PRO A 193 8.28 -1.26 4.97
N LYS A 194 9.15 -0.50 4.29
CA LYS A 194 8.89 0.88 3.82
C LYS A 194 7.63 1.08 2.97
N ASN A 195 7.22 0.07 2.21
CA ASN A 195 6.04 0.12 1.33
C ASN A 195 4.81 -0.60 1.91
N ALA A 196 4.84 -0.92 3.21
CA ALA A 196 3.71 -1.58 3.86
C ALA A 196 2.54 -0.61 4.08
N VAL A 197 1.34 -1.18 4.10
CA VAL A 197 0.14 -0.50 4.61
C VAL A 197 -0.11 -0.99 6.03
N VAL A 198 -0.07 -0.08 6.99
CA VAL A 198 -0.31 -0.38 8.41
C VAL A 198 -1.76 -0.09 8.74
N ILE A 199 -2.48 -1.08 9.27
CA ILE A 199 -3.88 -0.91 9.71
C ILE A 199 -3.91 -0.90 11.23
N GLU A 200 -4.30 0.23 11.82
CA GLU A 200 -4.50 0.38 13.24
C GLU A 200 -5.89 -0.14 13.64
N ILE A 201 -5.90 -1.23 14.41
CA ILE A 201 -7.12 -1.93 14.87
C ILE A 201 -7.36 -1.58 16.34
N SER A 202 -7.79 -0.35 16.61
CA SER A 202 -8.16 0.11 17.94
C SER A 202 -9.05 1.36 17.86
N PRO A 203 -10.01 1.55 18.78
CA PRO A 203 -10.68 2.84 18.96
C PRO A 203 -9.76 3.90 19.63
N TYR A 204 -8.66 3.47 20.25
CA TYR A 204 -7.68 4.33 20.91
C TYR A 204 -6.43 4.44 20.05
N HIS A 205 -6.31 5.57 19.35
CA HIS A 205 -5.21 5.75 18.42
C HIS A 205 -3.88 6.11 19.07
N LEU A 206 -2.82 5.45 18.60
CA LEU A 206 -1.46 5.84 18.87
C LEU A 206 -1.20 7.28 18.38
N PRO A 207 -0.46 8.08 19.16
CA PRO A 207 -0.02 9.41 18.76
C PRO A 207 0.73 9.40 17.43
N GLN A 208 0.60 10.46 16.64
CA GLN A 208 1.21 10.51 15.29
C GLN A 208 2.74 10.35 15.31
N ASN A 209 3.42 10.84 16.35
CA ASN A 209 4.87 10.74 16.51
C ASN A 209 5.38 9.31 16.79
N VAL A 210 4.50 8.39 17.15
CA VAL A 210 4.81 6.96 17.36
C VAL A 210 4.87 6.21 16.03
N LYS A 211 4.23 6.75 14.98
CA LYS A 211 4.18 6.15 13.66
C LYS A 211 5.44 6.55 12.91
N GLY A 212 6.49 5.72 13.00
CA GLY A 212 7.73 5.89 12.25
C GLY A 212 7.43 6.17 10.77
N CYS A 213 7.80 7.36 10.31
CA CYS A 213 7.41 7.88 9.00
C CYS A 213 8.13 7.15 7.85
N GLU A 214 7.34 6.50 7.00
CA GLU A 214 7.49 6.34 5.54
C GLU A 214 6.31 5.51 4.97
N THR A 215 5.61 4.74 5.83
CA THR A 215 4.48 3.87 5.47
C THR A 215 3.11 4.50 5.69
N GLU A 216 2.15 4.21 4.82
CA GLU A 216 0.75 4.60 4.98
C GLU A 216 0.11 3.89 6.19
N CYS A 217 -0.38 4.66 7.16
CA CYS A 217 -1.04 4.13 8.36
C CYS A 217 -2.52 4.52 8.37
N LEU A 218 -3.39 3.53 8.18
CA LEU A 218 -4.83 3.68 8.16
C LEU A 218 -5.42 3.32 9.53
N ARG A 219 -6.38 4.13 9.98
CA ARG A 219 -7.19 3.83 11.17
C ARG A 219 -8.48 3.18 10.74
N LEU A 220 -8.80 2.02 11.33
CA LEU A 220 -10.01 1.30 10.98
C LEU A 220 -11.27 1.90 11.63
N LEU A 221 -11.11 2.44 12.82
CA LEU A 221 -12.10 3.25 13.52
C LEU A 221 -11.55 4.67 13.64
N GLU A 222 -12.38 5.69 13.59
CA GLU A 222 -11.99 7.05 13.95
C GLU A 222 -12.87 7.58 15.07
N ARG A 223 -12.30 8.41 15.94
CA ARG A 223 -13.07 9.02 17.04
C ARG A 223 -14.08 9.99 16.46
N ASP A 224 -15.25 10.06 17.09
CA ASP A 224 -16.34 10.96 16.72
C ASP A 224 -16.92 10.76 15.30
N ILE A 225 -16.53 9.68 14.62
CA ILE A 225 -17.10 9.25 13.34
C ILE A 225 -17.90 7.97 13.58
N ASP A 226 -19.04 7.86 12.89
CA ASP A 226 -19.82 6.62 12.87
C ASP A 226 -18.90 5.42 12.50
N PRO A 227 -18.89 4.34 13.31
CA PRO A 227 -18.00 3.20 13.09
C PRO A 227 -18.14 2.57 11.71
N MET A 228 -19.37 2.46 11.17
CA MET A 228 -19.60 1.88 9.84
C MET A 228 -18.98 2.75 8.76
N THR A 229 -19.16 4.07 8.85
CA THR A 229 -18.55 5.04 7.94
C THR A 229 -17.03 4.99 7.99
N SER A 230 -16.44 4.87 9.20
CA SER A 230 -14.98 4.76 9.38
C SER A 230 -14.43 3.50 8.71
N ILE A 231 -15.06 2.35 8.97
CA ILE A 231 -14.66 1.05 8.42
C ILE A 231 -14.74 1.07 6.89
N LEU A 232 -15.88 1.48 6.32
CA LEU A 232 -16.07 1.52 4.86
C LEU A 232 -15.12 2.52 4.18
N SER A 233 -14.84 3.65 4.83
CA SER A 233 -13.87 4.63 4.32
C SER A 233 -12.45 4.06 4.33
N CYS A 234 -12.07 3.32 5.38
CA CYS A 234 -10.79 2.62 5.47
C CYS A 234 -10.68 1.54 4.38
N ILE A 235 -11.72 0.74 4.15
CA ILE A 235 -11.74 -0.26 3.06
C ILE A 235 -11.60 0.41 1.68
N GLY A 236 -12.28 1.53 1.45
CA GLY A 236 -12.09 2.33 0.24
C GLY A 236 -10.66 2.84 0.08
N ARG A 237 -10.02 3.29 1.16
CA ARG A 237 -8.60 3.68 1.16
C ARG A 237 -7.69 2.51 0.81
N LEU A 238 -7.92 1.33 1.40
CA LEU A 238 -7.17 0.12 1.07
C LEU A 238 -7.23 -0.18 -0.44
N TYR A 239 -8.40 -0.03 -1.07
CA TYR A 239 -8.53 -0.17 -2.52
C TYR A 239 -7.67 0.85 -3.30
N THR A 240 -7.69 2.12 -2.88
CA THR A 240 -6.86 3.16 -3.54
C THR A 240 -5.35 2.95 -3.37
N LEU A 241 -4.93 2.22 -2.33
CA LEU A 241 -3.54 1.84 -2.09
C LEU A 241 -3.11 0.59 -2.87
N GLY A 242 -3.99 0.04 -3.71
CA GLY A 242 -3.67 -1.09 -4.59
C GLY A 242 -4.05 -2.46 -4.03
N LEU A 243 -4.70 -2.52 -2.86
CA LEU A 243 -5.33 -3.76 -2.40
C LEU A 243 -6.68 -3.95 -3.12
N ASN A 244 -7.24 -5.16 -3.07
CA ASN A 244 -8.53 -5.46 -3.69
C ASN A 244 -9.48 -6.14 -2.69
N PRO A 245 -10.10 -5.39 -1.76
CA PRO A 245 -11.02 -5.95 -0.79
C PRO A 245 -12.29 -6.51 -1.46
N ASP A 246 -12.72 -7.69 -1.05
CA ASP A 246 -13.94 -8.37 -1.51
C ASP A 246 -15.19 -7.75 -0.84
N ILE A 247 -15.51 -6.51 -1.20
CA ILE A 247 -16.58 -5.73 -0.56
C ILE A 247 -17.96 -6.38 -0.66
N GLU A 248 -18.19 -7.22 -1.67
CA GLU A 248 -19.44 -7.95 -1.87
C GLU A 248 -19.76 -8.89 -0.70
N LYS A 249 -18.74 -9.37 0.02
CA LYS A 249 -18.91 -10.26 1.19
C LYS A 249 -19.48 -9.55 2.41
N LEU A 250 -19.50 -8.21 2.43
CA LEU A 250 -20.14 -7.43 3.50
C LEU A 250 -21.66 -7.32 3.33
N TYR A 251 -22.17 -7.67 2.15
CA TYR A 251 -23.58 -7.52 1.82
C TYR A 251 -24.22 -8.89 1.58
N PRO A 252 -25.57 -9.00 1.66
CA PRO A 252 -26.26 -10.22 1.25
C PRO A 252 -25.92 -10.61 -0.19
N GLU A 253 -25.85 -11.91 -0.45
CA GLU A 253 -25.57 -12.42 -1.78
C GLU A 253 -26.57 -11.89 -2.82
N VAL A 254 -26.03 -11.36 -3.91
CA VAL A 254 -26.82 -10.86 -5.04
C VAL A 254 -27.34 -12.05 -5.86
N GLN A 255 -28.64 -12.08 -6.10
CA GLN A 255 -29.28 -13.10 -6.93
C GLN A 255 -29.08 -12.77 -8.41
N PHE A 256 -28.45 -13.69 -9.14
CA PHE A 256 -28.28 -13.60 -10.59
C PHE A 256 -29.31 -14.46 -11.33
N PRO A 257 -29.76 -14.07 -12.54
CA PRO A 257 -29.36 -12.87 -13.30
C PRO A 257 -29.95 -11.57 -12.75
N VAL A 258 -29.30 -10.43 -13.05
CA VAL A 258 -29.76 -9.11 -12.62
C VAL A 258 -31.08 -8.69 -13.31
N PRO A 259 -31.87 -7.79 -12.69
CA PRO A 259 -33.08 -7.24 -13.31
C PRO A 259 -32.82 -6.56 -14.66
N LYS A 260 -33.83 -6.59 -15.55
CA LYS A 260 -33.76 -5.93 -16.87
C LYS A 260 -33.56 -4.40 -16.80
N SER A 261 -33.90 -3.78 -15.67
CA SER A 261 -33.73 -2.35 -15.42
C SER A 261 -32.35 -1.97 -14.90
N THR A 262 -31.44 -2.93 -14.70
CA THR A 262 -30.08 -2.66 -14.23
C THR A 262 -29.31 -1.84 -15.26
N PRO A 263 -28.70 -0.69 -14.86
CA PRO A 263 -27.95 0.17 -15.78
C PRO A 263 -26.79 -0.55 -16.49
N MET A 264 -26.47 -0.10 -17.71
CA MET A 264 -25.32 -0.61 -18.46
C MET A 264 -23.99 -0.11 -17.87
N ILE A 265 -23.00 -1.01 -17.80
CA ILE A 265 -21.64 -0.68 -17.34
C ILE A 265 -20.79 -0.12 -18.48
N SER A 266 -20.95 -0.62 -19.71
CA SER A 266 -20.06 -0.29 -20.83
C SER A 266 -19.90 1.22 -21.12
N PRO A 267 -20.92 2.09 -20.99
CA PRO A 267 -20.75 3.52 -21.26
C PRO A 267 -19.93 4.26 -20.18
N LEU A 268 -19.72 3.65 -19.00
CA LEU A 268 -19.01 4.25 -17.87
C LEU A 268 -17.49 4.01 -17.95
N ILE A 269 -17.06 2.97 -18.67
CA ILE A 269 -15.64 2.64 -18.83
C ILE A 269 -15.05 3.56 -19.91
N LYS A 270 -14.19 4.49 -19.48
CA LYS A 270 -13.48 5.41 -20.37
C LYS A 270 -12.01 5.01 -20.44
N TRP A 271 -11.48 5.02 -21.65
CA TRP A 271 -10.07 4.79 -21.92
C TRP A 271 -9.41 6.10 -22.30
N ASP A 272 -8.09 6.14 -22.22
CA ASP A 272 -7.31 7.22 -22.81
C ASP A 272 -7.26 7.05 -24.33
N HIS A 273 -8.17 7.73 -25.03
CA HIS A 273 -8.21 7.80 -26.50
C HIS A 273 -7.41 8.98 -27.07
N SER A 274 -6.43 9.53 -26.32
CA SER A 274 -5.60 10.65 -26.81
C SER A 274 -4.80 10.31 -28.06
N LYS A 275 -4.47 9.03 -28.27
CA LYS A 275 -3.77 8.53 -29.46
C LYS A 275 -4.76 7.99 -30.49
N SER A 276 -4.68 8.53 -31.70
CA SER A 276 -5.43 8.04 -32.87
C SER A 276 -4.61 7.03 -33.65
N TRP A 277 -5.28 5.99 -34.14
CA TRP A 277 -4.67 4.94 -34.96
C TRP A 277 -5.09 5.08 -36.42
N PHE A 278 -4.34 4.46 -37.32
CA PHE A 278 -4.69 4.43 -38.74
C PHE A 278 -6.07 3.76 -38.93
N VAL A 279 -6.98 4.48 -39.58
CA VAL A 279 -8.30 3.97 -39.99
C VAL A 279 -8.29 3.87 -41.51
N PRO A 280 -8.37 2.65 -42.07
CA PRO A 280 -8.49 2.47 -43.51
C PRO A 280 -9.66 3.29 -44.04
N ARG A 281 -9.39 4.18 -45.00
CA ARG A 281 -10.43 4.96 -45.66
C ARG A 281 -10.85 4.24 -46.94
N TRP A 282 -12.15 4.31 -47.25
CA TRP A 282 -12.62 3.85 -48.55
C TRP A 282 -11.93 4.69 -49.62
N ASP A 283 -11.15 4.02 -50.46
CA ASP A 283 -10.36 4.68 -51.46
C ASP A 283 -11.07 4.68 -52.81
N GLU A 284 -11.61 5.84 -53.21
CA GLU A 284 -12.22 6.00 -54.54
C GLU A 284 -11.20 5.84 -55.68
N ARG A 285 -9.89 5.85 -55.37
CA ARG A 285 -8.79 5.67 -56.33
C ARG A 285 -8.74 4.28 -56.98
N LEU A 286 -9.43 3.27 -56.42
CA LEU A 286 -9.51 1.91 -56.98
C LEU A 286 -10.21 1.80 -58.35
N LYS A 287 -10.69 2.91 -58.91
CA LYS A 287 -11.41 2.96 -60.19
C LYS A 287 -10.60 3.54 -61.35
N SER A 288 -9.38 4.03 -61.13
CA SER A 288 -8.57 4.69 -62.15
C SER A 288 -7.43 3.78 -62.66
N SER A 289 -7.02 3.98 -63.91
CA SER A 289 -5.76 3.44 -64.46
C SER A 289 -4.53 4.18 -63.95
N GLU A 290 -4.63 4.82 -62.78
CA GLU A 290 -3.60 5.67 -62.18
C GLU A 290 -2.99 4.95 -60.99
N MET A 291 -1.66 4.84 -60.96
CA MET A 291 -0.96 4.41 -59.76
C MET A 291 -0.74 5.60 -58.84
N ILE A 292 -1.00 5.40 -57.56
CA ILE A 292 -0.92 6.46 -56.55
C ILE A 292 0.10 6.06 -55.49
N PHE A 293 0.98 7.01 -55.18
CA PHE A 293 2.05 6.88 -54.20
C PHE A 293 1.83 7.92 -53.12
N ASP A 294 1.50 7.44 -51.95
CA ASP A 294 1.41 8.25 -50.76
C ASP A 294 2.81 8.27 -50.10
N VAL A 295 3.33 9.47 -49.81
CA VAL A 295 4.68 9.69 -49.27
C VAL A 295 4.58 10.54 -48.01
N SER A 296 5.06 10.01 -46.88
CA SER A 296 5.03 10.68 -45.58
C SER A 296 6.37 10.61 -44.87
N VAL A 297 6.86 11.76 -44.39
CA VAL A 297 8.11 11.89 -43.63
C VAL A 297 7.89 12.23 -42.16
N GLU A 298 6.64 12.17 -41.71
CA GLU A 298 6.21 12.61 -40.38
C GLU A 298 6.76 11.73 -39.27
N SER A 299 6.65 10.40 -39.42
CA SER A 299 7.18 9.44 -38.44
C SER A 299 8.67 9.17 -38.66
N ASP A 300 9.43 9.07 -37.56
CA ASP A 300 10.83 8.63 -37.60
C ASP A 300 10.98 7.15 -38.00
N GLU A 301 9.89 6.38 -37.94
CA GLU A 301 9.84 4.99 -38.43
C GLU A 301 9.44 4.89 -39.92
N SER A 302 9.15 6.01 -40.59
CA SER A 302 8.79 5.99 -42.01
C SER A 302 9.96 5.55 -42.88
N SER A 303 9.71 4.60 -43.80
CA SER A 303 10.68 4.19 -44.81
C SER A 303 11.08 5.32 -45.77
N GLU A 304 10.30 6.40 -45.83
CA GLU A 304 10.52 7.57 -46.68
C GLU A 304 11.26 8.70 -45.96
N LYS A 305 11.60 8.53 -44.67
CA LYS A 305 12.24 9.57 -43.86
C LYS A 305 13.51 10.12 -44.50
N TYR A 306 14.29 9.27 -45.19
CA TYR A 306 15.52 9.66 -45.88
C TYR A 306 15.31 10.79 -46.92
N LEU A 307 14.08 11.02 -47.39
CA LEU A 307 13.78 12.10 -48.34
C LEU A 307 14.00 13.50 -47.75
N VAL A 308 13.98 13.64 -46.41
CA VAL A 308 14.26 14.93 -45.75
C VAL A 308 15.72 15.36 -45.88
N ASP A 309 16.63 14.42 -46.17
CA ASP A 309 18.05 14.72 -46.41
C ASP A 309 18.27 15.44 -47.75
N HIS A 310 17.32 15.37 -48.67
CA HIS A 310 17.32 16.15 -49.90
C HIS A 310 16.79 17.57 -49.64
N CYS A 311 17.61 18.35 -48.94
CA CYS A 311 17.35 19.73 -48.57
C CYS A 311 18.08 20.70 -49.51
N VAL A 312 17.32 21.51 -50.25
CA VAL A 312 17.84 22.53 -51.16
C VAL A 312 17.32 23.89 -50.70
N ASP A 313 18.23 24.84 -50.44
CA ASP A 313 17.92 26.17 -49.91
C ASP A 313 17.02 26.14 -48.65
N GLY A 314 17.25 25.17 -47.76
CA GLY A 314 16.50 25.01 -46.52
C GLY A 314 15.10 24.42 -46.69
N ARG A 315 14.75 23.94 -47.88
CA ARG A 315 13.47 23.30 -48.19
C ARG A 315 13.69 21.83 -48.51
N PHE A 316 12.89 20.96 -47.89
CA PHE A 316 12.85 19.54 -48.23
C PHE A 316 12.11 19.39 -49.56
N LEU A 317 12.85 19.14 -50.63
CA LEU A 317 12.28 18.96 -51.96
C LEU A 317 12.25 17.47 -52.27
N TYR A 318 11.15 16.99 -52.83
CA TYR A 318 11.13 15.64 -53.38
C TYR A 318 12.19 15.57 -54.51
N PRO A 319 13.13 14.61 -54.46
CA PRO A 319 14.23 14.56 -55.42
C PRO A 319 13.72 14.44 -56.86
N ALA A 320 14.38 15.13 -57.79
CA ALA A 320 14.08 15.03 -59.22
C ALA A 320 14.15 13.57 -59.72
N CYS A 321 15.14 12.81 -59.24
CA CYS A 321 15.28 11.39 -59.54
C CYS A 321 14.14 10.55 -58.93
N GLY A 322 13.52 11.00 -57.85
CA GLY A 322 12.38 10.33 -57.23
C GLY A 322 11.20 10.20 -58.20
N TYR A 323 10.92 11.25 -59.00
CA TYR A 323 9.85 11.19 -60.01
C TYR A 323 10.09 10.09 -61.05
N LEU A 324 11.34 9.88 -61.45
CA LEU A 324 11.72 8.80 -62.36
C LEU A 324 11.49 7.42 -61.72
N VAL A 325 11.83 7.28 -60.44
CA VAL A 325 11.60 6.03 -59.69
C VAL A 325 10.09 5.75 -59.54
N LEU A 326 9.27 6.77 -59.28
CA LEU A 326 7.81 6.61 -59.22
C LEU A 326 7.25 6.15 -60.58
N ALA A 327 7.66 6.80 -61.68
CA ALA A 327 7.26 6.42 -63.02
C ALA A 327 7.73 5.00 -63.40
N TRP A 328 8.95 4.62 -63.00
CA TRP A 328 9.49 3.28 -63.20
C TRP A 328 8.69 2.22 -62.44
N LYS A 329 8.39 2.46 -61.16
CA LYS A 329 7.56 1.58 -60.34
C LYS A 329 6.17 1.41 -60.94
N ALA A 330 5.56 2.50 -61.42
CA ALA A 330 4.27 2.46 -62.10
C ALA A 330 4.29 1.62 -63.37
N LEU A 331 5.28 1.82 -64.26
CA LEU A 331 5.43 0.98 -65.45
C LEU A 331 5.63 -0.50 -65.09
N ALA A 332 6.47 -0.78 -64.10
CA ALA A 332 6.76 -2.15 -63.67
C ALA A 332 5.51 -2.85 -63.13
N GLU A 333 4.68 -2.15 -62.35
CA GLU A 333 3.42 -2.68 -61.85
C GLU A 333 2.41 -2.93 -62.97
N MET A 334 2.28 -1.99 -63.93
CA MET A 334 1.40 -2.15 -65.10
C MET A 334 1.72 -3.40 -65.94
N ILE A 335 2.98 -3.80 -66.00
CA ILE A 335 3.42 -5.01 -66.72
C ILE A 335 3.67 -6.22 -65.80
N HIS A 336 3.28 -6.12 -64.53
CA HIS A 336 3.41 -7.16 -63.50
C HIS A 336 4.85 -7.69 -63.30
N LYS A 337 5.83 -6.80 -63.26
CA LYS A 337 7.25 -7.11 -62.98
C LYS A 337 7.78 -6.35 -61.77
N ASN A 338 8.83 -6.87 -61.15
CA ASN A 338 9.59 -6.12 -60.15
C ASN A 338 10.43 -5.04 -60.85
N TYR A 339 10.28 -3.78 -60.42
CA TYR A 339 11.01 -2.64 -60.99
C TYR A 339 12.52 -2.84 -60.95
N GLU A 340 13.09 -3.46 -59.90
CA GLU A 340 14.54 -3.70 -59.78
C GLU A 340 15.10 -4.62 -60.88
N THR A 341 14.24 -5.39 -61.54
CA THR A 341 14.60 -6.31 -62.63
C THR A 341 14.18 -5.79 -64.00
N LEU A 342 13.53 -4.63 -64.07
CA LEU A 342 12.99 -4.06 -65.30
C LEU A 342 13.93 -2.96 -65.82
N PRO A 343 14.74 -3.21 -66.86
CA PRO A 343 15.46 -2.14 -67.52
C PRO A 343 14.47 -1.17 -68.18
N VAL A 344 14.67 0.12 -67.96
CA VAL A 344 13.84 1.20 -68.54
C VAL A 344 14.71 2.21 -69.27
N VAL A 345 14.12 2.83 -70.29
CA VAL A 345 14.71 3.97 -71.00
C VAL A 345 13.75 5.14 -70.81
N PHE A 346 14.30 6.28 -70.38
CA PHE A 346 13.58 7.54 -70.27
C PHE A 346 14.03 8.45 -71.40
N GLU A 347 13.09 8.95 -72.19
CA GLU A 347 13.34 9.90 -73.29
C GLU A 347 12.54 11.17 -73.03
N ASP A 348 13.09 12.33 -73.40
CA ASP A 348 12.43 13.64 -73.34
C ASP A 348 11.76 14.02 -72.00
N VAL A 349 12.34 13.57 -70.88
CA VAL A 349 11.79 13.85 -69.54
C VAL A 349 11.88 15.34 -69.23
N THR A 350 10.73 15.92 -68.88
CA THR A 350 10.62 17.31 -68.43
C THR A 350 10.00 17.40 -67.04
N ILE A 351 10.76 17.86 -66.05
CA ILE A 351 10.24 18.13 -64.70
C ILE A 351 9.78 19.59 -64.64
N ARG A 352 8.46 19.80 -64.54
CA ARG A 352 7.87 21.15 -64.60
C ARG A 352 7.95 21.91 -63.28
N ARG A 353 7.86 21.21 -62.15
CA ARG A 353 7.84 21.81 -60.81
C ARG A 353 8.38 20.82 -59.79
N ALA A 354 9.20 21.33 -58.86
CA ALA A 354 9.62 20.57 -57.68
C ALA A 354 8.51 20.58 -56.61
N THR A 355 8.35 19.45 -55.93
CA THR A 355 7.38 19.26 -54.85
C THR A 355 8.07 19.45 -53.50
N MET A 356 7.54 20.33 -52.65
CA MET A 356 8.05 20.49 -51.28
C MET A 356 7.40 19.46 -50.37
N LEU A 357 8.20 18.73 -49.59
CA LEU A 357 7.72 17.78 -48.60
C LEU A 357 7.35 18.51 -47.29
N PRO A 358 6.11 18.40 -46.78
CA PRO A 358 5.73 18.95 -45.49
C PRO A 358 6.38 18.12 -44.38
N LYS A 359 6.62 18.76 -43.23
CA LYS A 359 7.13 18.08 -42.02
C LYS A 359 6.08 17.20 -41.33
N THR A 360 4.80 17.43 -41.64
CA THR A 360 3.64 16.75 -41.06
C THR A 360 2.61 16.49 -42.15
N GLY A 361 1.94 15.34 -42.10
CA GLY A 361 1.02 14.89 -43.15
C GLY A 361 1.73 14.25 -44.33
N GLU A 362 0.94 13.99 -45.38
CA GLU A 362 1.30 13.14 -46.49
C GLU A 362 1.18 13.89 -47.82
N ILE A 363 2.06 13.55 -48.76
CA ILE A 363 1.96 13.99 -50.16
C ILE A 363 1.56 12.82 -51.02
N VAL A 364 0.61 13.06 -51.90
CA VAL A 364 0.12 12.10 -52.86
C VAL A 364 0.69 12.42 -54.24
N PHE A 365 1.41 11.48 -54.83
CA PHE A 365 1.80 11.51 -56.24
C PHE A 365 0.92 10.55 -57.03
N SER A 366 0.47 10.95 -58.21
CA SER A 366 -0.22 10.05 -59.13
C SER A 366 0.50 10.00 -60.48
N THR A 367 0.57 8.81 -61.06
CA THR A 367 1.08 8.58 -62.40
C THR A 367 -0.07 8.18 -63.31
N LYS A 368 -0.11 8.74 -64.52
CA LYS A 368 -1.08 8.37 -65.55
C LYS A 368 -0.34 7.84 -66.77
N SER A 369 -0.90 6.82 -67.39
CA SER A 369 -0.47 6.37 -68.71
C SER A 369 -1.51 6.82 -69.73
N ASP A 370 -1.06 7.53 -70.77
CA ASP A 370 -1.87 7.78 -71.95
C ASP A 370 -1.75 6.53 -72.84
N SER A 371 -2.75 5.66 -72.81
CA SER A 371 -2.87 4.51 -73.72
C SER A 371 -3.49 4.94 -75.04
#